data_AF-A0A2H5ZMZ1-F1
#
_entry.id   AF-A0A2H5ZMZ1-F1
#
_cell.length_a   1.000
_cell.length_b   1.000
_cell.length_c   1.000
_cell.angle_alpha   90.00
_cell.angle_beta   90.00
_cell.angle_gamma   90.00
#
_symmetry.space_group_name_H-M   'P 1'
#
loop_
_entity.id
_entity.type
_entity.pdbx_description
1 polymer ?
#
loop_
_entity_poly.entity_id
_entity_poly.type
_entity_poly.pdbx_seq_one_letter_code
_entity_poly.pdbx_strand_id
1 'polypeptide(L)'
;MRWVTFSLGLMASLVFACGSEEEPNFRADGTPTATPAIAPTATPTPGAGDHWHLMLGSHHLGGGEIMVHLEREPGVVLLTDRECVGGSGEDCVGGAVLYQGQFPAFASVDEDHAEDHLNPLLLGTPVEMEIVALSAGVRVQIGDRVLDQAGMRGLIGIVPFHTHGSWQLVLPYDVDPSQETFTITVRFLAPNSPYEQSMPHRLSLLVHTAYRGSDETHRSKSQVE
;
A
#
# COMPACT_ATOMS: atom_id res chain seq x y z
N MET A 1 28.04 20.02 30.95
CA MET A 1 28.90 19.64 29.79
C MET A 1 29.56 18.31 30.10
N ARG A 2 29.08 17.22 29.51
CA ARG A 2 29.71 15.90 29.58
C ARG A 2 29.93 15.42 28.15
N TRP A 3 31.18 15.15 27.82
CA TRP A 3 31.62 14.60 26.55
C TRP A 3 31.44 13.08 26.60
N VAL A 4 30.86 12.51 25.55
CA VAL A 4 30.83 11.05 25.33
C VAL A 4 31.52 10.79 24.00
N THR A 5 32.52 9.92 24.06
CA THR A 5 33.50 9.63 23.01
C THR A 5 33.18 8.27 22.39
N PHE A 6 33.13 8.25 21.05
CA PHE A 6 33.43 7.18 20.08
C PHE A 6 33.06 5.72 20.35
N SER A 7 32.45 5.09 19.33
CA SER A 7 32.92 3.79 18.82
C SER A 7 32.62 3.68 17.32
N LEU A 8 33.69 3.61 16.54
CA LEU A 8 33.71 3.34 15.09
C LEU A 8 33.66 1.81 14.91
N GLY A 9 32.56 1.28 14.37
CA GLY A 9 32.40 -0.13 14.05
C GLY A 9 32.79 -0.43 12.61
N LEU A 10 33.74 -1.34 12.45
CA LEU A 10 34.45 -1.73 11.23
C LEU A 10 33.74 -2.91 10.52
N MET A 11 33.67 -2.83 9.18
CA MET A 11 33.71 -3.89 8.14
C MET A 11 32.98 -5.23 8.30
N ALA A 12 32.24 -5.63 7.25
CA ALA A 12 32.65 -6.78 6.41
C ALA A 12 31.75 -6.87 5.15
N SER A 13 32.35 -6.68 3.98
CA SER A 13 31.73 -6.98 2.68
C SER A 13 32.06 -8.43 2.30
N LEU A 14 31.04 -9.25 2.07
CA LEU A 14 31.18 -10.58 1.49
C LEU A 14 30.94 -10.48 -0.03
N VAL A 15 31.97 -10.80 -0.80
CA VAL A 15 31.92 -10.96 -2.25
C VAL A 15 31.74 -12.45 -2.53
N PHE A 16 30.63 -12.85 -3.16
CA PHE A 16 30.44 -14.22 -3.67
C PHE A 16 30.81 -14.25 -5.15
N ALA A 17 31.73 -15.16 -5.48
CA ALA A 17 32.27 -15.41 -6.80
C ALA A 17 31.56 -16.56 -7.53
N CYS A 18 31.70 -16.55 -8.86
CA CYS A 18 31.13 -17.43 -9.88
C CYS A 18 31.17 -18.94 -9.63
N GLY A 19 30.12 -19.62 -10.07
CA GLY A 19 30.15 -21.02 -10.50
C GLY A 19 29.42 -21.15 -11.84
N SER A 20 30.18 -21.40 -12.91
CA SER A 20 29.67 -21.78 -14.24
C SER A 20 29.69 -23.30 -14.34
N GLU A 21 28.54 -23.94 -14.37
CA GLU A 21 28.43 -25.39 -14.56
C GLU A 21 28.11 -25.71 -16.02
N GLU A 22 28.91 -26.63 -16.57
CA GLU A 22 28.94 -27.06 -17.96
C GLU A 22 27.71 -27.91 -18.32
N GLU A 23 27.15 -27.67 -19.52
CA GLU A 23 26.03 -28.45 -20.05
C GLU A 23 26.48 -29.77 -20.71
N PRO A 24 25.79 -30.90 -20.45
CA PRO A 24 25.97 -32.12 -21.22
C PRO A 24 25.19 -32.11 -22.55
N ASN A 25 25.92 -32.27 -23.66
CA ASN A 25 25.37 -32.53 -24.99
C ASN A 25 24.72 -33.92 -25.09
N PHE A 26 23.39 -33.99 -25.09
CA PHE A 26 22.63 -35.18 -25.50
C PHE A 26 22.01 -34.97 -26.88
N ARG A 27 22.51 -35.72 -27.88
CA ARG A 27 21.85 -35.89 -29.18
C ARG A 27 20.84 -37.03 -29.08
N ALA A 28 19.55 -36.70 -29.14
CA ALA A 28 18.48 -37.66 -29.39
C ALA A 28 17.91 -37.40 -30.79
N ASP A 29 18.17 -38.33 -31.71
CA ASP A 29 17.65 -38.33 -33.07
C ASP A 29 16.33 -39.10 -33.06
N GLY A 30 15.22 -38.36 -33.12
CA GLY A 30 13.88 -38.93 -33.18
C GLY A 30 12.94 -37.88 -33.76
N THR A 31 12.49 -38.07 -35.00
CA THR A 31 11.53 -37.19 -35.66
C THR A 31 10.18 -37.31 -34.94
N PRO A 32 9.71 -36.27 -34.21
CA PRO A 32 8.42 -36.34 -33.53
C PRO A 32 7.30 -36.18 -34.56
N THR A 33 6.35 -37.12 -34.52
CA THR A 33 5.06 -36.97 -35.20
C THR A 33 4.33 -35.77 -34.58
N ALA A 34 4.01 -34.76 -35.39
CA ALA A 34 3.34 -33.54 -34.94
C ALA A 34 1.91 -33.87 -34.44
N THR A 35 1.76 -33.99 -33.13
CA THR A 35 0.45 -33.90 -32.47
C THR A 35 -0.05 -32.46 -32.58
N PRO A 36 -1.28 -32.21 -33.04
CA PRO A 36 -1.84 -30.85 -33.04
C PRO A 36 -1.80 -30.31 -31.61
N ALA A 37 -0.97 -29.29 -31.40
CA ALA A 37 -0.89 -28.60 -30.12
C ALA A 37 -2.24 -27.93 -29.86
N ILE A 38 -2.94 -28.39 -28.83
CA ILE A 38 -4.05 -27.64 -28.25
C ILE A 38 -3.45 -26.31 -27.82
N ALA A 39 -3.86 -25.21 -28.48
CA ALA A 39 -3.42 -23.88 -28.09
C ALA A 39 -3.71 -23.72 -26.60
N PRO A 40 -2.72 -23.31 -25.78
CA PRO A 40 -2.96 -23.07 -24.37
C PRO A 40 -4.12 -22.09 -24.27
N THR A 41 -5.22 -22.52 -23.66
CA THR A 41 -6.28 -21.60 -23.27
C THR A 41 -5.61 -20.56 -22.40
N ALA A 42 -5.61 -19.29 -22.83
CA ALA A 42 -5.05 -18.21 -22.05
C ALA A 42 -5.68 -18.30 -20.67
N THR A 43 -4.86 -18.63 -19.66
CA THR A 43 -5.27 -18.46 -18.27
C THR A 43 -5.65 -16.99 -18.16
N PRO A 44 -6.87 -16.63 -17.74
CA PRO A 44 -7.19 -15.24 -17.51
C PRO A 44 -6.09 -14.71 -16.59
N THR A 45 -5.35 -13.71 -17.06
CA THR A 45 -4.47 -12.93 -16.20
C THR A 45 -5.32 -12.58 -15.00
N PRO A 46 -4.90 -12.91 -13.76
CA PRO A 46 -5.60 -12.46 -12.56
C PRO A 46 -5.89 -10.98 -12.79
N GLY A 47 -7.18 -10.62 -12.88
CA GLY A 47 -7.56 -9.24 -13.12
C GLY A 47 -6.77 -8.43 -12.09
N ALA A 48 -6.04 -7.42 -12.55
CA ALA A 48 -5.29 -6.52 -11.68
C ALA A 48 -6.22 -6.24 -10.49
N GLY A 49 -5.85 -6.76 -9.31
CA GLY A 49 -6.78 -6.82 -8.18
C GLY A 49 -7.39 -5.44 -7.99
N ASP A 50 -8.67 -5.36 -7.65
CA ASP A 50 -9.45 -4.13 -7.53
C ASP A 50 -8.77 -3.17 -6.53
N HIS A 51 -7.76 -2.44 -7.00
CA HIS A 51 -7.00 -1.47 -6.24
C HIS A 51 -7.25 -0.12 -6.87
N TRP A 52 -7.64 0.82 -6.01
CA TRP A 52 -8.01 2.14 -6.45
C TRP A 52 -7.03 3.19 -5.93
N HIS A 53 -7.00 4.33 -6.60
CA HIS A 53 -6.05 5.40 -6.37
C HIS A 53 -6.70 6.68 -5.85
N LEU A 54 -5.91 7.44 -5.11
CA LEU A 54 -6.01 8.90 -5.02
C LEU A 54 -5.13 9.45 -6.13
N MET A 55 -5.75 9.88 -7.23
CA MET A 55 -5.04 10.45 -8.36
C MET A 55 -4.81 11.95 -8.14
N LEU A 56 -3.58 12.40 -8.35
CA LEU A 56 -3.12 13.75 -8.06
C LEU A 56 -2.74 14.46 -9.36
N GLY A 57 -3.47 15.53 -9.66
CA GLY A 57 -3.25 16.40 -10.80
C GLY A 57 -3.36 17.87 -10.40
N SER A 58 -3.56 18.77 -11.37
CA SER A 58 -3.77 20.19 -11.13
C SER A 58 -4.95 20.75 -11.91
N HIS A 59 -5.52 21.82 -11.37
CA HIS A 59 -6.62 22.52 -12.00
C HIS A 59 -6.21 23.19 -13.34
N HIS A 60 -4.94 23.58 -13.48
CA HIS A 60 -4.39 24.16 -14.71
C HIS A 60 -3.08 23.50 -15.12
N LEU A 61 -2.76 23.53 -16.42
CA LEU A 61 -1.48 23.03 -16.91
C LEU A 61 -0.33 23.89 -16.35
N GLY A 62 0.62 23.26 -15.67
CA GLY A 62 1.81 23.92 -15.12
C GLY A 62 1.60 24.74 -13.83
N GLY A 63 0.41 24.70 -13.20
CA GLY A 63 0.17 25.39 -11.93
C GLY A 63 -1.26 25.30 -11.40
N GLY A 64 -1.58 26.14 -10.42
CA GLY A 64 -2.89 26.16 -9.75
C GLY A 64 -3.01 25.15 -8.62
N GLU A 65 -4.23 24.97 -8.11
CA GLU A 65 -4.51 24.03 -7.01
C GLU A 65 -4.23 22.58 -7.42
N ILE A 66 -3.58 21.82 -6.52
CA ILE A 66 -3.52 20.36 -6.62
C ILE A 66 -4.94 19.81 -6.45
N MET A 67 -5.39 19.08 -7.47
CA MET A 67 -6.69 18.44 -7.49
C MET A 67 -6.52 16.96 -7.17
N VAL A 68 -7.47 16.41 -6.42
CA VAL A 68 -7.51 14.99 -6.07
C VAL A 68 -8.73 14.37 -6.72
N HIS A 69 -8.50 13.36 -7.56
CA HIS A 69 -9.56 12.50 -8.07
C HIS A 69 -9.58 11.19 -7.28
N LEU A 70 -10.76 10.82 -6.82
CA LEU A 70 -11.01 9.57 -6.10
C LEU A 70 -11.59 8.59 -7.11
N GLU A 71 -10.85 7.53 -7.45
CA GLU A 71 -11.38 6.49 -8.35
C GLU A 71 -12.63 5.79 -7.77
N ARG A 72 -12.82 5.87 -6.44
CA ARG A 72 -14.04 5.41 -5.76
C ARG A 72 -14.58 6.49 -4.83
N GLU A 73 -15.81 6.91 -5.10
CA GLU A 73 -16.59 7.76 -4.18
C GLU A 73 -17.59 6.93 -3.34
N PRO A 74 -17.82 7.30 -2.06
CA PRO A 74 -17.07 8.29 -1.28
C PRO A 74 -15.64 7.82 -0.96
N GLY A 75 -14.75 8.74 -0.59
CA GLY A 75 -13.36 8.42 -0.23
C GLY A 75 -13.26 7.43 0.92
N VAL A 76 -12.81 6.22 0.61
CA VAL A 76 -12.75 5.09 1.55
C VAL A 76 -11.37 4.45 1.53
N VAL A 77 -10.87 4.16 2.73
CA VAL A 77 -9.71 3.31 3.00
C VAL A 77 -10.23 1.96 3.45
N LEU A 78 -9.80 0.87 2.80
CA LEU A 78 -10.12 -0.47 3.25
C LEU A 78 -9.01 -1.02 4.13
N LEU A 79 -9.36 -1.50 5.32
CA LEU A 79 -8.47 -2.22 6.22
C LEU A 79 -8.88 -3.69 6.23
N THR A 80 -8.05 -4.55 5.66
CA THR A 80 -8.32 -5.98 5.46
C THR A 80 -7.50 -6.86 6.38
N ASP A 81 -6.30 -6.41 6.76
CA ASP A 81 -5.38 -7.19 7.58
C ASP A 81 -5.65 -6.89 9.05
N ARG A 82 -5.51 -7.92 9.91
CA ARG A 82 -5.73 -7.85 11.36
C ARG A 82 -4.57 -8.52 12.08
N GLU A 83 -3.92 -7.80 12.98
CA GLU A 83 -2.84 -8.30 13.83
C GLU A 83 -3.14 -8.02 15.31
N CYS A 84 -2.83 -8.96 16.19
CA CYS A 84 -2.89 -8.76 17.63
C CYS A 84 -1.55 -8.27 18.19
N VAL A 85 -1.57 -7.15 18.91
CA VAL A 85 -0.40 -6.55 19.54
C VAL A 85 -0.53 -6.63 21.06
N GLY A 86 0.30 -7.46 21.69
CA GLY A 86 0.41 -7.55 23.15
C GLY A 86 -0.75 -8.24 23.88
N GLY A 87 -1.68 -8.88 23.16
CA GLY A 87 -2.80 -9.63 23.73
C GLY A 87 -2.60 -11.14 23.70
N SER A 88 -3.67 -11.89 24.04
CA SER A 88 -3.68 -13.35 24.02
C SER A 88 -4.93 -13.93 23.36
N GLY A 89 -4.81 -15.13 22.81
CA GLY A 89 -5.88 -15.82 22.09
C GLY A 89 -6.24 -15.16 20.75
N GLU A 90 -7.22 -15.75 20.06
CA GLU A 90 -7.68 -15.28 18.73
C GLU A 90 -8.42 -13.94 18.80
N ASP A 91 -9.01 -13.64 19.95
CA ASP A 91 -9.74 -12.40 20.23
C ASP A 91 -8.83 -11.25 20.71
N CYS A 92 -7.53 -11.48 20.85
CA CYS A 92 -6.56 -10.48 21.31
C CYS A 92 -6.86 -9.88 22.69
N VAL A 93 -7.41 -10.69 23.61
CA VAL A 93 -7.82 -10.23 24.95
C VAL A 93 -6.64 -9.60 25.69
N GLY A 94 -6.87 -8.40 26.23
CA GLY A 94 -5.89 -7.63 26.99
C GLY A 94 -4.87 -6.86 26.15
N GLY A 95 -4.95 -6.94 24.81
CA GLY A 95 -4.05 -6.25 23.89
C GLY A 95 -4.74 -5.15 23.07
N ALA A 96 -4.10 -4.81 21.95
CA ALA A 96 -4.65 -3.96 20.91
C ALA A 96 -4.70 -4.72 19.58
N VAL A 97 -5.70 -4.41 18.76
CA VAL A 97 -5.85 -4.93 17.41
C VAL A 97 -5.39 -3.87 16.42
N LEU A 98 -4.42 -4.24 15.59
CA LEU A 98 -3.93 -3.44 14.48
C LEU A 98 -4.64 -3.89 13.19
N TYR A 99 -5.42 -3.00 12.62
CA TYR A 99 -6.02 -3.16 11.30
C TYR A 99 -5.18 -2.43 10.26
N GLN A 100 -4.91 -3.06 9.11
CA GLN A 100 -4.09 -2.46 8.06
C GLN A 100 -4.70 -2.64 6.67
N GLY A 101 -4.35 -1.74 5.76
CA GLY A 101 -4.61 -1.87 4.34
C GLY A 101 -3.73 -0.96 3.51
N GLN A 102 -3.72 -1.21 2.20
CA GLN A 102 -2.87 -0.48 1.24
C GLN A 102 -3.67 0.37 0.24
N PHE A 103 -5.00 0.38 0.37
CA PHE A 103 -5.90 1.07 -0.56
C PHE A 103 -6.68 2.18 0.14
N PRO A 104 -6.73 3.39 -0.45
CA PRO A 104 -6.23 3.74 -1.77
C PRO A 104 -4.69 3.85 -1.84
N ALA A 105 -4.12 3.57 -3.00
CA ALA A 105 -2.75 3.96 -3.32
C ALA A 105 -2.71 5.43 -3.80
N PHE A 106 -1.53 6.02 -3.94
CA PHE A 106 -1.36 7.36 -4.48
C PHE A 106 -0.76 7.29 -5.88
N ALA A 107 -1.31 8.03 -6.83
CA ALA A 107 -0.78 8.12 -8.18
C ALA A 107 -0.81 9.57 -8.68
N SER A 108 0.15 9.95 -9.53
CA SER A 108 0.04 11.17 -10.33
C SER A 108 -0.80 10.89 -11.58
N VAL A 109 -1.67 11.83 -11.96
CA VAL A 109 -2.36 11.79 -13.26
C VAL A 109 -1.33 11.83 -14.39
N ASP A 110 -1.45 10.90 -15.35
CA ASP A 110 -0.67 10.91 -16.58
C ASP A 110 -1.45 11.58 -17.73
N GLU A 111 -0.81 11.76 -18.88
CA GLU A 111 -1.43 12.40 -20.05
C GLU A 111 -2.59 11.58 -20.64
N ASP A 112 -2.58 10.26 -20.45
CA ASP A 112 -3.57 9.33 -21.02
C ASP A 112 -4.83 9.23 -20.15
N HIS A 113 -4.74 9.58 -18.86
CA HIS A 113 -5.82 9.61 -17.88
C HIS A 113 -6.22 11.04 -17.48
N ALA A 114 -6.01 12.03 -18.36
CA ALA A 114 -6.54 13.40 -18.18
C ALA A 114 -8.09 13.48 -18.26
N GLU A 115 -8.76 12.33 -18.12
CA GLU A 115 -10.20 12.23 -17.95
C GLU A 115 -10.55 12.95 -16.62
N ASP A 116 -11.60 13.77 -16.63
CA ASP A 116 -12.10 14.56 -15.49
C ASP A 116 -11.42 15.91 -15.15
N HIS A 117 -10.87 16.61 -16.15
CA HIS A 117 -10.38 17.99 -16.00
C HIS A 117 -9.17 18.14 -15.07
N LEU A 118 -8.48 17.04 -14.74
CA LEU A 118 -7.18 17.09 -14.09
C LEU A 118 -6.09 17.21 -15.15
N ASN A 119 -5.26 18.24 -15.01
CA ASN A 119 -4.04 18.34 -15.79
C ASN A 119 -2.92 17.58 -15.07
N PRO A 120 -2.02 16.90 -15.79
CA PRO A 120 -0.84 16.29 -15.19
C PRO A 120 0.02 17.33 -14.45
N LEU A 121 0.61 16.91 -13.33
CA LEU A 121 1.62 17.70 -12.65
C LEU A 121 2.92 17.72 -13.47
N LEU A 122 3.72 18.77 -13.32
CA LEU A 122 5.03 18.86 -13.98
C LEU A 122 5.95 17.73 -13.51
N LEU A 123 6.65 17.10 -14.45
CA LEU A 123 7.64 16.05 -14.16
C LEU A 123 8.68 16.56 -13.16
N GLY A 124 9.07 15.70 -12.22
CA GLY A 124 10.01 16.04 -11.15
C GLY A 124 9.40 16.80 -9.98
N THR A 125 8.11 17.13 -10.00
CA THR A 125 7.43 17.79 -8.88
C THR A 125 7.36 16.83 -7.67
N PRO A 126 7.94 17.18 -6.51
CA PRO A 126 7.75 16.40 -5.29
C PRO A 126 6.34 16.64 -4.74
N VAL A 127 5.66 15.59 -4.30
CA VAL A 127 4.33 15.67 -3.70
C VAL A 127 4.32 15.06 -2.31
N GLU A 128 3.85 15.84 -1.33
CA GLU A 128 3.72 15.45 0.07
C GLU A 128 2.24 15.31 0.47
N MET A 129 1.96 14.40 1.39
CA MET A 129 0.71 14.33 2.15
C MET A 129 0.89 15.04 3.49
N GLU A 130 -0.05 15.89 3.87
CA GLU A 130 -0.21 16.45 5.20
C GLU A 130 -1.46 15.89 5.87
N ILE A 131 -1.33 15.49 7.13
CA ILE A 131 -2.50 15.13 7.95
C ILE A 131 -3.13 16.42 8.49
N VAL A 132 -4.36 16.70 8.11
CA VAL A 132 -5.13 17.85 8.62
C VAL A 132 -5.84 17.49 9.92
N ALA A 133 -6.45 16.31 9.97
CA ALA A 133 -7.12 15.77 11.15
C ALA A 133 -7.20 14.23 11.06
N LEU A 134 -7.34 13.56 12.19
CA LEU A 134 -7.51 12.10 12.24
C LEU A 134 -8.27 11.67 13.49
N SER A 135 -9.00 10.55 13.40
CA SER A 135 -9.55 9.86 14.58
C SER A 135 -8.41 9.24 15.42
N ALA A 136 -8.68 9.01 16.71
CA ALA A 136 -7.73 8.30 17.57
C ALA A 136 -7.42 6.90 17.02
N GLY A 137 -6.16 6.47 17.14
CA GLY A 137 -5.71 5.17 16.66
C GLY A 137 -5.45 5.09 15.15
N VAL A 138 -5.91 6.06 14.35
CA VAL A 138 -5.61 6.13 12.92
C VAL A 138 -4.16 6.58 12.71
N ARG A 139 -3.47 5.98 11.75
CA ARG A 139 -2.16 6.46 11.27
C ARG A 139 -1.92 6.03 9.83
N VAL A 140 -1.04 6.73 9.14
CA VAL A 140 -0.61 6.38 7.78
C VAL A 140 0.89 6.26 7.76
N GLN A 141 1.40 5.19 7.20
CA GLN A 141 2.82 5.02 6.94
C GLN A 141 3.10 5.23 5.45
N ILE A 142 4.04 6.11 5.14
CA ILE A 142 4.55 6.34 3.79
C ILE A 142 6.06 6.13 3.85
N GLY A 143 6.55 5.08 3.17
CA GLY A 143 7.95 4.66 3.29
C GLY A 143 8.30 4.27 4.74
N ASP A 144 9.32 4.89 5.28
CA ASP A 144 9.80 4.72 6.67
C ASP A 144 9.11 5.65 7.68
N ARG A 145 8.25 6.55 7.22
CA ARG A 145 7.64 7.59 8.05
C ARG A 145 6.22 7.24 8.44
N VAL A 146 5.95 7.27 9.74
CA VAL A 146 4.59 7.17 10.32
C VAL A 146 4.05 8.59 10.53
N LEU A 147 2.81 8.81 10.10
CA LEU A 147 2.04 10.04 10.26
C LEU A 147 0.82 9.74 11.12
N ASP A 148 0.86 10.15 12.38
CA ASP A 148 -0.17 9.84 13.39
C ASP A 148 -0.66 11.08 14.14
N GLN A 149 -0.33 12.28 13.66
CA GLN A 149 -0.73 13.56 14.24
C GLN A 149 -1.02 14.60 13.16
N ALA A 150 -1.94 15.53 13.45
CA ALA A 150 -2.21 16.66 12.59
C ALA A 150 -0.97 17.55 12.40
N GLY A 151 -0.77 18.06 11.19
CA GLY A 151 0.40 18.84 10.77
C GLY A 151 1.60 17.98 10.36
N MET A 152 1.59 16.67 10.60
CA MET A 152 2.65 15.79 10.09
C MET A 152 2.56 15.66 8.57
N ARG A 153 3.74 15.58 7.93
CA ARG A 153 3.87 15.48 6.48
C ARG A 153 4.76 14.32 6.07
N GLY A 154 4.48 13.69 4.93
CA GLY A 154 5.32 12.65 4.33
C GLY A 154 5.36 12.77 2.81
N LEU A 155 6.54 12.58 2.22
CA LEU A 155 6.70 12.54 0.77
C LEU A 155 6.01 11.29 0.22
N ILE A 156 5.02 11.47 -0.64
CA ILE A 156 4.38 10.37 -1.36
C ILE A 156 5.26 9.96 -2.54
N GLY A 157 5.75 10.92 -3.32
CA GLY A 157 6.54 10.63 -4.50
C GLY A 157 6.99 11.86 -5.26
N ILE A 158 7.70 11.63 -6.36
CA ILE A 158 8.15 12.64 -7.31
C ILE A 158 7.52 12.28 -8.66
N VAL A 159 6.82 13.22 -9.30
CA VAL A 159 6.04 12.96 -10.54
C VAL A 159 6.96 12.45 -11.67
N PRO A 160 6.61 11.36 -12.37
CA PRO A 160 5.43 10.52 -12.16
C PRO A 160 5.64 9.53 -11.01
N PHE A 161 4.60 9.29 -10.22
CA PHE A 161 4.68 8.34 -9.12
C PHE A 161 3.44 7.44 -9.03
N HIS A 162 3.69 6.25 -8.50
CA HIS A 162 2.70 5.32 -7.97
C HIS A 162 3.26 4.81 -6.65
N THR A 163 2.57 5.05 -5.54
CA THR A 163 3.07 4.68 -4.20
C THR A 163 1.96 4.11 -3.34
N HIS A 164 2.24 2.95 -2.74
CA HIS A 164 1.36 2.35 -1.75
C HIS A 164 1.77 2.85 -0.36
N GLY A 165 0.86 3.58 0.29
CA GLY A 165 0.94 3.79 1.74
C GLY A 165 0.45 2.55 2.49
N SER A 166 0.72 2.51 3.79
CA SER A 166 0.05 1.59 4.71
C SER A 166 -0.87 2.41 5.61
N TRP A 167 -2.17 2.25 5.40
CA TRP A 167 -3.21 2.81 6.24
C TRP A 167 -3.41 1.89 7.43
N GLN A 168 -3.51 2.45 8.63
CA GLN A 168 -3.56 1.67 9.85
C GLN A 168 -4.55 2.25 10.85
N LEU A 169 -5.20 1.38 11.59
CA LEU A 169 -6.07 1.70 12.71
C LEU A 169 -5.71 0.78 13.88
N VAL A 170 -5.35 1.36 15.01
CA VAL A 170 -5.06 0.63 16.25
C VAL A 170 -6.20 0.85 17.23
N LEU A 171 -6.87 -0.23 17.62
CA LEU A 171 -7.96 -0.19 18.60
C LEU A 171 -7.64 -1.09 19.79
N PRO A 172 -8.08 -0.73 21.01
CA PRO A 172 -8.18 -1.70 22.11
C PRO A 172 -9.03 -2.92 21.70
N TYR A 173 -8.74 -4.10 22.27
CA TYR A 173 -9.42 -5.35 21.89
C TYR A 173 -10.94 -5.35 22.14
N ASP A 174 -11.43 -4.50 23.04
CA ASP A 174 -12.82 -4.40 23.45
C ASP A 174 -13.62 -3.35 22.65
N VAL A 175 -13.01 -2.70 21.66
CA VAL A 175 -13.68 -1.77 20.75
C VAL A 175 -14.13 -2.50 19.48
N ASP A 176 -15.43 -2.47 19.20
CA ASP A 176 -16.02 -2.97 17.95
C ASP A 176 -15.88 -1.92 16.83
N PRO A 177 -15.03 -2.15 15.81
CA PRO A 177 -14.83 -1.17 14.74
C PRO A 177 -16.08 -0.93 13.88
N SER A 178 -17.11 -1.79 13.95
CA SER A 178 -18.36 -1.61 13.21
C SER A 178 -19.31 -0.58 13.83
N GLN A 179 -19.09 -0.22 15.10
CA GLN A 179 -19.95 0.71 15.85
C GLN A 179 -19.44 2.16 15.80
N GLU A 180 -18.25 2.37 15.25
CA GLU A 180 -17.59 3.68 15.21
C GLU A 180 -17.22 4.07 13.78
N THR A 181 -17.06 5.37 13.56
CA THR A 181 -16.56 5.90 12.28
C THR A 181 -15.18 6.49 12.50
N PHE A 182 -14.18 5.88 11.85
CA PHE A 182 -12.80 6.36 11.87
C PHE A 182 -12.52 7.12 10.59
N THR A 183 -11.97 8.33 10.71
CA THR A 183 -11.66 9.15 9.55
C THR A 183 -10.29 9.76 9.62
N ILE A 184 -9.75 10.07 8.44
CA ILE A 184 -8.57 10.89 8.27
C ILE A 184 -8.88 11.98 7.26
N THR A 185 -8.46 13.20 7.55
CA THR A 185 -8.53 14.33 6.63
C THR A 185 -7.11 14.66 6.21
N VAL A 186 -6.84 14.62 4.91
CA VAL A 186 -5.51 14.88 4.36
C VAL A 186 -5.53 16.04 3.39
N ARG A 187 -4.37 16.65 3.17
CA ARG A 187 -4.12 17.68 2.16
C ARG A 187 -2.85 17.33 1.41
N PHE A 188 -2.78 17.67 0.13
CA PHE A 188 -1.59 17.45 -0.68
C PHE A 188 -0.87 18.76 -0.96
N LEU A 189 0.46 18.70 -0.96
CA LEU A 189 1.35 19.84 -1.15
C LEU A 189 2.41 19.48 -2.18
N ALA A 190 2.86 20.46 -2.94
CA ALA A 190 4.04 20.34 -3.78
C ALA A 190 5.03 21.47 -3.43
N PRO A 191 5.89 21.27 -2.42
CA PRO A 191 6.78 22.31 -1.94
C PRO A 191 7.76 22.76 -3.02
N ASN A 192 8.08 24.07 -3.05
CA ASN A 192 8.99 24.68 -4.03
C ASN A 192 8.55 24.49 -5.49
N SER A 193 7.24 24.38 -5.73
CA SER A 193 6.63 24.22 -7.05
C SER A 193 5.66 25.37 -7.34
N PRO A 194 5.14 25.49 -8.58
CA PRO A 194 4.12 26.49 -8.91
C PRO A 194 2.70 26.12 -8.44
N TYR A 195 2.53 24.98 -7.76
CA TYR A 195 1.21 24.49 -7.35
C TYR A 195 0.79 25.01 -5.98
N GLU A 196 -0.49 25.34 -5.89
CA GLU A 196 -1.16 25.61 -4.61
C GLU A 196 -1.56 24.27 -3.97
N GLN A 197 -1.56 24.23 -2.64
CA GLN A 197 -1.98 23.04 -1.89
C GLN A 197 -3.44 22.68 -2.20
N SER A 198 -3.79 21.40 -2.11
CA SER A 198 -5.18 20.96 -2.30
C SER A 198 -6.12 21.46 -1.20
N MET A 199 -7.42 21.45 -1.47
CA MET A 199 -8.42 21.41 -0.39
C MET A 199 -8.24 20.16 0.49
N PRO A 200 -8.67 20.17 1.76
CA PRO A 200 -8.67 18.97 2.59
C PRO A 200 -9.66 17.91 2.10
N HIS A 201 -9.22 16.66 2.01
CA HIS A 201 -10.02 15.50 1.63
C HIS A 201 -10.21 14.56 2.80
N ARG A 202 -11.47 14.27 3.15
CA ARG A 202 -11.82 13.35 4.22
C ARG A 202 -12.01 11.94 3.66
N LEU A 203 -11.30 10.98 4.24
CA LEU A 203 -11.41 9.56 3.95
C LEU A 203 -11.96 8.82 5.18
N SER A 204 -12.85 7.87 4.94
CA SER A 204 -13.37 6.97 5.97
C SER A 204 -12.60 5.65 5.95
N LEU A 205 -12.15 5.18 7.11
CA LEU A 205 -11.50 3.88 7.26
C LEU A 205 -12.57 2.84 7.57
N LEU A 206 -12.69 1.83 6.69
CA LEU A 206 -13.61 0.71 6.84
C LEU A 206 -12.83 -0.56 7.15
N VAL A 207 -13.11 -1.15 8.31
CA VAL A 207 -12.57 -2.45 8.69
C VAL A 207 -13.40 -3.54 8.01
N HIS A 208 -12.78 -4.27 7.09
CA HIS A 208 -13.42 -5.40 6.43
C HIS A 208 -13.29 -6.65 7.30
N THR A 209 -14.37 -7.03 7.98
CA THR A 209 -14.38 -8.15 8.93
C THR A 209 -14.49 -9.54 8.27
N ALA A 210 -14.34 -9.64 6.95
CA ALA A 210 -14.65 -10.87 6.22
C ALA A 210 -13.67 -12.04 6.46
N TYR A 211 -12.56 -11.86 7.17
CA TYR A 211 -11.70 -12.99 7.50
C TYR A 211 -12.04 -13.61 8.85
N ARG A 212 -13.27 -14.14 8.95
CA ARG A 212 -13.51 -15.23 9.90
C ARG A 212 -12.96 -16.46 9.21
N GLY A 213 -11.75 -16.88 9.58
CA GLY A 213 -11.21 -18.17 9.22
C GLY A 213 -12.12 -19.26 9.78
N SER A 214 -13.24 -19.51 9.11
CA SER A 214 -13.99 -20.73 9.28
C SER A 214 -13.12 -21.81 8.64
N ASP A 215 -12.26 -22.38 9.46
CA ASP A 215 -12.37 -23.81 9.67
C ASP A 215 -12.28 -24.61 8.35
N GLU A 216 -11.16 -24.48 7.63
CA GLU A 216 -10.68 -25.56 6.77
C GLU A 216 -10.22 -26.71 7.66
N THR A 217 -11.20 -27.32 8.32
CA THR A 217 -11.43 -28.76 8.38
C THR A 217 -10.16 -29.60 8.16
N HIS A 218 -9.26 -29.57 9.14
CA HIS A 218 -8.37 -30.71 9.37
C HIS A 218 -9.21 -31.85 9.95
N ARG A 219 -10.17 -32.37 9.16
CA ARG A 219 -10.77 -33.68 9.37
C ARG A 219 -9.67 -34.69 9.07
N SER A 220 -8.82 -34.91 10.06
CA SER A 220 -7.96 -36.09 10.12
C SER A 220 -8.85 -37.29 9.83
N LYS A 221 -8.67 -37.89 8.65
CA LYS A 221 -9.20 -39.21 8.33
C LYS A 221 -8.43 -40.20 9.18
N SER A 222 -8.82 -40.36 10.44
CA SER A 222 -8.42 -41.51 11.24
C SER A 222 -9.51 -42.57 11.13
N GLN A 223 -9.12 -43.69 10.52
CA GLN A 223 -9.63 -45.05 10.70
C GLN A 223 -11.07 -45.36 10.25
N VAL A 224 -11.20 -46.29 9.28
CA VAL A 224 -11.66 -47.66 9.54
C VAL A 224 -10.99 -48.58 8.49
N GLU A 225 -10.12 -49.48 8.94
CA GLU A 225 -9.90 -50.81 8.34
C GLU A 225 -10.58 -51.85 9.24
#